data_AF-A0A7S4FF09-F1
#
_entry.id   AF-A0A7S4FF09-F1
#
_cell.length_a   1.000
_cell.length_b   1.000
_cell.length_c   1.000
_cell.angle_alpha   90.00
_cell.angle_beta   90.00
_cell.angle_gamma   90.00
#
_symmetry.space_group_name_H-M   'P 1'
#
loop_
_entity.id
_entity.type
_entity.pdbx_description
1 polymer ?
#
loop_
_entity_poly.entity_id
_entity_poly.type
_entity_poly.pdbx_seq_one_letter_code
_entity_poly.pdbx_strand_id
1 'polypeptide(L)'
;KGTEMGEIGRAQIVQAEAARVQPRVSFNPVLLKPSADQRSQIVVLGTALREVDAKEFFRRDPHARSPLRDVCRDTIRSLRTEYQCVVVEGSGSCAEVNLRGRDFTNFDVLHGVAEDDGTQDNVA
;
A
#
# COMPACT_ATOMS: atom_id res chain seq x y z
N LYS A 1 -24.34 -0.62 -2.79
CA LYS A 1 -22.92 -1.02 -3.00
C LYS A 1 -22.29 -1.11 -1.62
N GLY A 2 -21.85 -2.31 -1.22
CA GLY A 2 -21.52 -2.62 0.17
C GLY A 2 -20.29 -1.86 0.67
N THR A 3 -20.37 -1.40 1.91
CA THR A 3 -19.20 -0.98 2.67
C THR A 3 -18.32 -2.20 2.88
N GLU A 4 -17.16 -2.25 2.24
CA GLU A 4 -16.14 -3.25 2.57
C GLU A 4 -15.63 -2.93 3.98
N MET A 5 -16.26 -3.55 4.98
CA MET A 5 -15.84 -3.45 6.36
C MET A 5 -14.56 -4.27 6.53
N GLY A 6 -13.49 -3.60 6.94
CA GLY A 6 -12.21 -4.23 7.20
C GLY A 6 -11.26 -3.24 7.87
N GLU A 7 -10.11 -3.73 8.29
CA GLU A 7 -9.14 -2.92 8.99
C GLU A 7 -8.49 -1.88 8.06
N ILE A 8 -8.54 -0.61 8.47
CA ILE A 8 -8.01 0.53 7.72
C ILE A 8 -7.24 1.45 8.68
N GLY A 9 -6.17 2.06 8.20
CA GLY A 9 -5.41 3.04 8.97
C GLY A 9 -6.25 4.26 9.33
N ARG A 10 -6.08 4.79 10.56
CA ARG A 10 -6.84 5.95 11.03
C ARG A 10 -6.63 7.20 10.15
N ALA A 11 -5.40 7.40 9.65
CA ALA A 11 -5.11 8.49 8.73
C ALA A 11 -5.98 8.44 7.47
N GLN A 12 -6.16 7.23 6.91
CA GLN A 12 -6.95 7.02 5.70
C GLN A 12 -8.45 7.25 5.92
N ILE A 13 -8.96 6.95 7.13
CA ILE A 13 -10.33 7.33 7.53
C ILE A 13 -10.47 8.86 7.50
N VAL A 14 -9.58 9.58 8.17
CA VAL A 14 -9.65 11.05 8.27
C VAL A 14 -9.49 11.70 6.89
N GLN A 15 -8.62 11.16 6.03
CA GLN A 15 -8.44 11.63 4.66
C GLN A 15 -9.70 11.41 3.80
N ALA A 16 -10.33 10.23 3.91
CA ALA A 16 -11.60 9.95 3.22
C ALA A 16 -12.72 10.90 3.66
N GLU A 17 -12.83 11.15 4.98
CA GLU A 17 -13.78 12.12 5.54
C GLU A 17 -13.51 13.54 5.02
N ALA A 18 -12.25 13.99 4.99
CA ALA A 18 -11.85 15.29 4.47
C ALA A 18 -12.16 15.42 2.96
N ALA A 19 -11.96 14.35 2.19
CA ALA A 19 -12.29 14.25 0.77
C ALA A 19 -13.80 14.03 0.53
N ARG A 20 -14.63 13.94 1.58
CA ARG A 20 -16.08 13.71 1.52
C ARG A 20 -16.46 12.42 0.78
N VAL A 21 -15.64 11.38 0.91
CA VAL A 21 -15.90 10.03 0.39
C VAL A 21 -16.05 9.05 1.54
N GLN A 22 -16.81 7.97 1.31
CA GLN A 22 -16.96 6.92 2.31
C GLN A 22 -15.63 6.17 2.49
N PRO A 23 -15.12 5.99 3.72
CA PRO A 23 -13.91 5.22 3.97
C PRO A 23 -14.05 3.78 3.44
N ARG A 24 -13.02 3.30 2.73
CA ARG A 24 -12.95 1.96 2.14
C ARG A 24 -11.56 1.37 2.34
N VAL A 25 -11.47 0.05 2.51
CA VAL A 25 -10.19 -0.66 2.66
C VAL A 25 -9.27 -0.49 1.45
N SER A 26 -9.84 -0.20 0.27
CA SER A 26 -9.10 0.14 -0.95
C SER A 26 -8.29 1.44 -0.85
N PHE A 27 -8.58 2.33 0.11
CA PHE A 27 -7.74 3.51 0.38
C PHE A 27 -6.47 3.15 1.18
N ASN A 28 -6.44 1.96 1.78
CA ASN A 28 -5.28 1.43 2.48
C ASN A 28 -5.07 -0.06 2.12
N PRO A 29 -4.78 -0.38 0.84
CA PRO A 29 -4.80 -1.75 0.33
C PRO A 29 -3.81 -2.67 1.06
N VAL A 30 -2.71 -2.10 1.56
CA VAL A 30 -1.75 -2.78 2.44
C VAL A 30 -1.52 -1.90 3.67
N LEU A 31 -1.82 -2.42 4.87
CA LEU A 31 -1.49 -1.79 6.14
C LEU A 31 -0.37 -2.58 6.82
N LEU A 32 0.73 -1.89 7.15
CA LEU A 32 1.79 -2.45 7.98
C LEU A 32 1.61 -1.94 9.42
N LYS A 33 1.39 -2.87 10.35
CA LYS A 33 1.26 -2.55 11.78
C LYS A 33 2.50 -3.05 12.51
N PRO A 34 3.31 -2.18 13.11
CA PRO A 34 4.42 -2.64 13.93
C PRO A 34 3.91 -3.49 15.10
N SER A 35 4.61 -4.59 15.37
CA SER A 35 4.38 -5.48 16.51
C SER A 35 5.69 -5.71 17.28
N ALA A 36 5.61 -6.40 18.42
CA ALA A 36 6.77 -6.67 19.27
C ALA A 36 7.89 -7.43 18.53
N ASP A 37 9.13 -7.24 18.99
CA ASP A 37 10.33 -7.94 18.51
C ASP A 37 10.70 -7.66 17.04
N GLN A 38 10.58 -6.40 16.60
CA GLN A 38 10.91 -5.98 15.22
C GLN A 38 10.08 -6.68 14.14
N ARG A 39 8.84 -7.05 14.47
CA ARG A 39 7.91 -7.67 13.54
C ARG A 39 6.85 -6.66 13.09
N SER A 40 6.20 -6.98 11.97
CA SER A 40 5.05 -6.23 11.50
C SER A 40 3.93 -7.19 11.14
N GLN A 41 2.70 -6.90 11.58
CA GLN A 41 1.50 -7.52 11.04
C GLN A 41 1.15 -6.83 9.72
N ILE A 42 0.76 -7.63 8.73
CA ILE A 42 0.31 -7.15 7.42
C ILE A 42 -1.21 -7.31 7.35
N VAL A 43 -1.91 -6.26 6.95
CA VAL A 43 -3.33 -6.32 6.60
C VAL A 43 -3.43 -6.06 5.10
N VAL A 44 -4.13 -6.91 4.37
CA VAL A 44 -4.37 -6.79 2.93
C VAL A 44 -5.86 -6.62 2.70
N LEU A 45 -6.26 -5.51 2.08
CA LEU A 45 -7.66 -5.17 1.80
C LEU A 45 -8.57 -5.39 3.03
N GLY A 46 -8.12 -4.90 4.18
CA GLY A 46 -8.88 -4.99 5.43
C GLY A 46 -8.81 -6.32 6.17
N THR A 47 -8.11 -7.33 5.64
CA THR A 47 -7.94 -8.63 6.28
C THR A 47 -6.53 -8.82 6.83
N ALA A 48 -6.41 -9.05 8.13
CA ALA A 48 -5.12 -9.28 8.78
C ALA A 48 -4.54 -10.66 8.44
N LEU A 49 -3.30 -10.70 7.95
CA LEU A 49 -2.53 -11.93 7.82
C LEU A 49 -1.96 -12.34 9.19
N ARG A 50 -1.93 -13.65 9.50
CA ARG A 50 -1.27 -14.14 10.71
C ARG A 50 0.24 -13.88 10.61
N GLU A 51 0.92 -13.75 11.74
CA GLU A 51 2.34 -13.39 11.75
C GLU A 51 3.24 -14.43 11.06
N VAL A 52 2.90 -15.73 11.18
CA VAL A 52 3.60 -16.80 10.46
C VAL A 52 3.43 -16.64 8.95
N ASP A 53 2.22 -16.31 8.48
CA ASP A 53 1.97 -16.04 7.07
C ASP A 53 2.74 -14.82 6.60
N ALA A 54 2.77 -13.73 7.37
CA ALA A 54 3.54 -12.55 7.02
C ALA A 54 5.04 -12.86 6.87
N LYS A 55 5.63 -13.60 7.81
CA LYS A 55 7.03 -14.05 7.74
C LYS A 55 7.28 -14.96 6.55
N GLU A 56 6.40 -15.92 6.32
CA GLU A 56 6.51 -16.88 5.23
C GLU A 56 6.32 -16.21 3.87
N PHE A 57 5.36 -15.29 3.78
CA PHE A 57 5.11 -14.43 2.64
C PHE A 57 6.38 -13.64 2.30
N PHE A 58 7.02 -12.95 3.26
CA PHE A 58 8.29 -12.24 3.01
C PHE A 58 9.52 -13.14 2.77
N ARG A 59 9.57 -14.37 3.33
CA ARG A 59 10.73 -15.27 3.19
C ARG A 59 10.70 -16.12 1.92
N ARG A 60 9.52 -16.57 1.48
CA ARG A 60 9.40 -17.52 0.36
C ARG A 60 9.82 -16.91 -0.97
N ASP A 61 9.83 -15.58 -1.08
CA ASP A 61 10.16 -14.90 -2.32
C ASP A 61 10.86 -13.55 -2.04
N PRO A 62 12.09 -13.31 -2.51
CA PRO A 62 12.68 -11.97 -2.58
C PRO A 62 11.78 -10.98 -3.36
N HIS A 63 10.95 -11.51 -4.25
CA HIS A 63 9.87 -10.82 -4.96
C HIS A 63 8.52 -10.90 -4.25
N ALA A 64 8.43 -11.29 -2.97
CA ALA A 64 7.18 -11.25 -2.19
C ALA A 64 6.60 -9.83 -2.02
N ARG A 65 7.39 -8.80 -2.35
CA ARG A 65 6.84 -7.46 -2.54
C ARG A 65 6.00 -7.36 -3.81
N SER A 66 6.23 -8.21 -4.81
CA SER A 66 5.45 -8.29 -6.05
C SER A 66 3.98 -8.53 -5.76
N PRO A 67 3.52 -9.55 -4.99
CA PRO A 67 2.10 -9.68 -4.73
C PRO A 67 1.47 -8.50 -3.97
N LEU A 68 2.16 -7.87 -3.01
CA LEU A 68 1.64 -6.67 -2.34
C LEU A 68 1.63 -5.44 -3.27
N ARG A 69 2.65 -5.31 -4.13
CA ARG A 69 2.67 -4.31 -5.20
C ARG A 69 1.55 -4.55 -6.20
N ASP A 70 1.26 -5.80 -6.53
CA ASP A 70 0.19 -6.19 -7.43
C ASP A 70 -1.15 -5.77 -6.84
N VAL A 71 -1.39 -6.07 -5.56
CA VAL A 71 -2.59 -5.59 -4.84
C VAL A 71 -2.67 -4.06 -4.86
N CYS A 72 -1.59 -3.35 -4.52
CA CYS A 72 -1.58 -1.89 -4.56
C CYS A 72 -1.86 -1.33 -5.97
N ARG A 73 -1.19 -1.86 -6.99
CA ARG A 73 -1.32 -1.43 -8.40
C ARG A 73 -2.74 -1.68 -8.91
N ASP A 74 -3.27 -2.88 -8.71
CA ASP A 74 -4.60 -3.24 -9.19
C ASP A 74 -5.68 -2.43 -8.44
N THR A 75 -5.46 -2.14 -7.15
CA THR A 75 -6.35 -1.24 -6.38
C THR A 75 -6.31 0.19 -6.92
N ILE A 76 -5.12 0.74 -7.17
CA ILE A 76 -4.96 2.10 -7.72
C ILE A 76 -5.59 2.20 -9.11
N ARG A 77 -5.38 1.20 -9.99
CA ARG A 77 -6.03 1.11 -11.29
C ARG A 77 -7.55 1.15 -11.15
N SER A 78 -8.11 0.34 -10.25
CA SER A 78 -9.56 0.35 -10.00
C SER A 78 -10.04 1.72 -9.51
N LEU A 79 -9.34 2.34 -8.57
CA LEU A 79 -9.70 3.66 -8.06
C LEU A 79 -9.65 4.74 -9.15
N ARG A 80 -8.69 4.67 -10.08
CA ARG A 80 -8.60 5.58 -11.23
C ARG A 80 -9.79 5.46 -12.19
N THR A 81 -10.50 4.32 -12.20
CA THR A 81 -11.76 4.19 -12.94
C THR A 81 -12.96 4.80 -12.20
N GLU A 82 -12.88 4.94 -10.87
CA GLU A 82 -13.96 5.44 -10.01
C GLU A 82 -13.85 6.95 -9.73
N TYR A 83 -12.63 7.48 -9.70
CA TYR A 83 -12.34 8.86 -9.29
C TYR A 83 -11.53 9.62 -10.35
N GLN A 84 -11.81 10.91 -10.49
CA GLN A 84 -11.09 11.80 -11.41
C GLN A 84 -9.66 12.11 -10.93
N CYS A 85 -9.40 11.98 -9.64
CA CYS A 85 -8.10 12.21 -9.03
C CYS A 85 -7.88 11.18 -7.92
N VAL A 86 -6.71 10.56 -7.91
CA VAL A 86 -6.26 9.64 -6.88
C VAL A 86 -4.93 10.18 -6.34
N VAL A 87 -4.87 10.43 -5.03
CA VAL A 87 -3.66 10.90 -4.34
C VAL A 87 -3.04 9.71 -3.62
N VAL A 88 -1.75 9.48 -3.87
CA VAL A 88 -0.95 8.46 -3.18
C VAL A 88 0.06 9.17 -2.29
N GLU A 89 -0.04 8.95 -0.99
CA GLU A 89 0.90 9.49 0.00
C GLU A 89 1.88 8.39 0.42
N GLY A 90 3.17 8.74 0.49
CA GLY A 90 4.18 7.88 1.11
C GLY A 90 4.00 7.78 2.63
N SER A 91 4.71 6.85 3.28
CA SER A 91 4.68 6.73 4.74
C SER A 91 5.95 7.30 5.38
N GLY A 92 5.79 8.21 6.34
CA GLY A 92 6.90 8.71 7.14
C GLY A 92 7.91 9.55 6.34
N SER A 93 9.16 9.58 6.79
CA SER A 93 10.22 10.35 6.14
C SER A 93 10.92 9.54 5.06
N CYS A 94 11.02 10.08 3.84
CA CYS A 94 11.84 9.50 2.76
C CYS A 94 13.36 9.54 3.07
N ALA A 95 13.77 10.13 4.20
CA ALA A 95 15.16 10.42 4.53
C ALA A 95 15.95 9.25 5.14
N GLU A 96 15.29 8.14 5.49
CA GLU A 96 15.94 6.94 6.01
C GLU A 96 16.57 6.13 4.86
N VAL A 97 17.72 6.61 4.36
CA VAL A 97 18.47 5.97 3.26
C VAL A 97 18.79 4.48 3.51
N ASN A 98 18.88 4.06 4.77
CA ASN A 98 19.04 2.67 5.22
C ASN A 98 17.83 1.77 4.91
N LEU A 99 16.68 2.35 4.58
CA LEU A 99 15.46 1.64 4.20
C LEU A 99 15.19 1.70 2.70
N ARG A 100 15.94 2.48 1.90
CA ARG A 100 15.64 2.71 0.47
C ARG A 100 15.42 1.43 -0.35
N GLY A 101 16.20 0.37 -0.13
CA GLY A 101 16.02 -0.93 -0.81
C GLY A 101 14.90 -1.82 -0.23
N ARG A 102 14.26 -1.40 0.87
CA ARG A 102 13.25 -2.12 1.65
C ARG A 102 11.96 -1.33 1.89
N ASP A 103 11.93 -0.09 1.43
CA ASP A 103 10.84 0.87 1.66
C ASP A 103 9.71 0.62 0.66
N PHE A 104 8.86 -0.33 1.06
CA PHE A 104 7.68 -0.74 0.31
C PHE A 104 6.67 0.42 0.13
N THR A 105 6.61 1.33 1.11
CA THR A 105 5.57 2.36 1.18
C THR A 105 5.91 3.60 0.36
N ASN A 106 7.19 3.98 0.24
CA ASN A 106 7.58 5.18 -0.49
C ASN A 106 8.01 4.91 -1.94
N PHE A 107 8.88 3.96 -2.22
CA PHE A 107 9.43 3.81 -3.59
C PHE A 107 8.70 2.74 -4.39
N ASP A 108 8.34 1.65 -3.74
CA ASP A 108 7.83 0.48 -4.42
C ASP A 108 6.40 0.67 -4.98
N VAL A 109 5.53 1.40 -4.27
CA VAL A 109 4.21 1.79 -4.79
C VAL A 109 4.35 2.83 -5.89
N LEU A 110 5.23 3.82 -5.74
CA LEU A 110 5.45 4.89 -6.72
C LEU A 110 5.96 4.37 -8.06
N HIS A 111 6.95 3.47 -8.07
CA HIS A 111 7.47 2.87 -9.31
C HIS A 111 6.42 2.04 -10.04
N GLY A 112 5.55 1.31 -9.34
CA GLY A 112 4.49 0.52 -9.96
C GLY A 112 3.37 1.35 -10.60
N VAL A 113 3.20 2.60 -10.15
CA VAL A 113 2.21 3.55 -10.69
C VAL A 113 2.78 4.32 -11.91
N ALA A 114 4.07 4.66 -11.89
CA ALA A 114 4.73 5.40 -12.97
C ALA A 114 4.89 4.58 -14.27
N GLU A 115 5.21 3.28 -14.14
CA GLU A 115 5.36 2.36 -15.28
C GLU A 115 4.04 2.19 -16.08
N ASP A 116 2.88 2.35 -15.41
CA ASP A 116 1.55 2.25 -16.03
C ASP A 116 1.09 3.52 -16.76
N ASP A 117 1.65 4.69 -16.42
CA ASP A 117 1.31 5.97 -17.06
C ASP A 117 2.15 6.23 -18.33
N GLY A 118 2.87 5.21 -18.84
CA GLY A 118 3.69 5.32 -20.05
C GLY A 118 4.86 6.30 -19.91
N THR A 119 5.16 6.73 -18.69
CA THR A 119 6.32 7.57 -18.40
C THR A 119 7.50 6.63 -18.19
N GLN A 120 8.09 6.15 -19.29
CA GLN A 120 9.45 5.63 -19.23
C GLN A 120 10.31 6.75 -18.64
N ASP A 121 10.90 6.48 -17.47
CA ASP A 121 11.94 7.31 -16.88
C ASP A 121 13.07 7.46 -17.90
N ASN A 122 12.99 8.49 -18.73
CA ASN A 122 14.11 9.03 -19.47
C ASN A 122 15.00 9.76 -18.45
N VAL A 123 15.76 8.97 -17.69
CA VAL A 123 16.94 9.46 -16.98
C VAL A 123 18.12 8.80 -17.65
N ALA A 124 18.79 9.61 -18.47
CA ALA A 124 20.10 9.33 -19.07
C ALA A 124 21.19 9.10 -18.01
#